data_AF-A0A8H6L9P2-F1
#
_entry.id   AF-A0A8H6L9P2-F1
#
_cell.length_a   1.000
_cell.length_b   1.000
_cell.length_c   1.000
_cell.angle_alpha   90.00
_cell.angle_beta   90.00
_cell.angle_gamma   90.00
#
_symmetry.space_group_name_H-M   'P 1'
#
loop_
_entity.id
_entity.type
_entity.pdbx_description
1 polymer ?
#
loop_
_entity_poly.entity_id
_entity_poly.type
_entity_poly.pdbx_seq_one_letter_code
_entity_poly.pdbx_strand_id
1 'polypeptide(L)'
;MGDPASAMAALGLAANIGQMIEYSIRIVTKSKELRKSLDGSLPENRHKQVVTESLLSASCTLSAFIESCKAADKALSPEDEHLRDISSACGAIASDLLDELERLRLMSGTKHVKWDSFRQALKTVWGKAKLDLLAHTLEMYRNELKTVLQISILKRLDVSDSRLIGLDQTSQSILKETQASRKLSEDNFMVLLESFRRLHVSPSGANYSPVSRQVEGVGGYDLRSSLDHITTFDYDHIGKLDHLVLYRPGHGAIFIVRNNNNNFTPVYAQADGGSGIGGYDLQDSRDRIFAFDYSHSGKLDHLALYRPGTGTMWILENKCGVFNAVYAQGSPGAGIGGYDLASSADRAFAFDYTHSGKLDHLVLYRPGTGTMWILENKCGVFTAVYAQGSPGAGIGGYDLGSPADRAFAFDCSSSGKPDHIVLYRPGTGTIWILQNRRGDFSPIYHTGDPGSGIGGYFIKSPDDKAFAFDFNGSGMADHLAFYRPGAGTFWILENIQGVFRFVFAEGNPGTEGDSGGGIGGYDLLSSADRAFGFDYTGSGRANRMAFYRPGTGTFWVLQRDINNT
;
A
#
# COMPACT_ATOMS: atom_id res chain seq x y z
N MET A 1 20.65 -32.07 -16.25
CA MET A 1 19.25 -31.79 -15.89
C MET A 1 18.66 -33.11 -15.42
N GLY A 2 18.49 -33.30 -14.10
CA GLY A 2 17.81 -34.49 -13.58
C GLY A 2 16.30 -34.36 -13.81
N ASP A 3 15.68 -35.42 -14.32
CA ASP A 3 14.23 -35.49 -14.56
C ASP A 3 13.46 -35.25 -13.23
N PRO A 4 12.50 -34.30 -13.15
CA PRO A 4 11.68 -34.09 -11.96
C PRO A 4 10.94 -35.35 -11.48
N ALA A 5 10.68 -36.32 -12.37
CA ALA A 5 10.13 -37.63 -11.97
C ALA A 5 11.13 -38.44 -11.13
N SER A 6 12.41 -38.46 -11.51
CA SER A 6 13.50 -39.13 -10.74
C SER A 6 13.69 -38.47 -9.37
N ALA A 7 13.55 -37.15 -9.32
CA ALA A 7 13.72 -36.35 -8.11
C ALA A 7 12.64 -36.61 -7.04
N MET A 8 11.41 -36.94 -7.46
CA MET A 8 10.32 -37.35 -6.59
C MET A 8 10.45 -38.82 -6.17
N ALA A 9 10.93 -39.69 -7.07
CA ALA A 9 11.24 -41.08 -6.76
C ALA A 9 12.32 -41.19 -5.68
N ALA A 10 13.39 -40.40 -5.76
CA ALA A 10 14.46 -40.36 -4.75
C ALA A 10 13.98 -39.89 -3.37
N LEU A 11 13.09 -38.89 -3.32
CA LEU A 11 12.46 -38.44 -2.07
C LEU A 11 11.53 -39.51 -1.48
N GLY A 12 10.76 -40.19 -2.33
CA GLY A 12 9.90 -41.30 -1.92
C GLY A 12 10.70 -42.47 -1.34
N LEU A 13 11.82 -42.84 -1.97
CA LEU A 13 12.73 -43.86 -1.45
C LEU A 13 13.32 -43.43 -0.10
N ALA A 14 13.85 -42.21 0.01
CA ALA A 14 14.45 -41.73 1.26
C ALA A 14 13.43 -41.70 2.42
N ALA A 15 12.16 -41.36 2.14
CA ALA A 15 11.09 -41.44 3.14
C ALA A 15 10.84 -42.88 3.60
N ASN A 16 10.84 -43.85 2.69
CA ASN A 16 10.68 -45.27 3.01
C ASN A 16 11.87 -45.82 3.82
N ILE A 17 13.11 -45.47 3.45
CA ILE A 17 14.32 -45.82 4.19
C ILE A 17 14.27 -45.23 5.61
N GLY A 18 13.88 -43.95 5.73
CA GLY A 18 13.75 -43.29 7.03
C GLY A 18 12.73 -43.99 7.94
N GLN A 19 11.58 -44.39 7.39
CA GLN A 19 10.57 -45.16 8.14
C GLN A 19 11.11 -46.54 8.55
N MET A 20 11.80 -47.24 7.64
CA MET A 20 12.45 -48.52 7.93
C MET A 20 13.46 -48.43 9.08
N ILE A 21 14.30 -47.39 9.10
CA ILE A 21 15.27 -47.14 10.18
C ILE A 21 14.55 -46.87 11.50
N GLU A 22 13.53 -46.01 11.51
CA GLU A 22 12.77 -45.67 12.73
C GLU A 22 12.08 -46.91 13.34
N TYR A 23 11.47 -47.75 12.52
CA TYR A 23 10.87 -49.01 13.01
C TYR A 23 11.93 -50.01 13.51
N SER A 24 13.09 -50.08 12.87
CA SER A 24 14.21 -50.92 13.33
C SER A 24 14.76 -50.45 14.69
N ILE A 25 14.92 -49.13 14.87
CA ILE A 25 15.31 -48.53 16.16
C ILE A 25 14.26 -48.83 17.23
N ARG A 26 12.97 -48.75 16.89
CA ARG A 26 11.86 -49.08 17.80
C ARG A 26 11.91 -50.54 18.24
N ILE A 27 12.16 -51.48 17.33
CA ILE A 27 12.33 -52.92 17.64
C ILE A 27 13.49 -53.12 18.61
N VAL A 28 14.66 -52.53 18.33
CA VAL A 28 15.85 -52.65 19.19
C VAL A 28 15.59 -52.03 20.57
N THR A 29 14.96 -50.87 20.64
CA THR A 29 14.64 -50.17 21.89
C THR A 29 13.68 -50.99 22.75
N LYS A 30 12.60 -51.51 22.16
CA LYS A 30 11.62 -52.35 22.86
C LYS A 30 12.25 -53.67 23.33
N SER A 31 13.16 -54.24 22.54
CA SER A 31 13.93 -55.43 22.93
C SER A 31 14.86 -55.15 24.13
N LYS A 32 15.47 -53.97 24.20
CA LYS A 32 16.24 -53.52 25.37
C LYS A 32 15.36 -53.30 26.61
N GLU A 33 14.17 -52.73 26.47
CA GLU A 33 13.19 -52.57 27.57
C GLU A 33 12.75 -53.93 28.13
N LEU A 34 12.42 -54.87 27.25
CA LEU A 34 12.08 -56.25 27.62
C LEU A 34 13.22 -56.94 28.36
N ARG A 35 14.47 -56.69 27.95
CA ARG A 35 15.66 -57.22 28.64
C ARG A 35 15.87 -56.57 30.01
N LYS A 36 15.82 -55.24 30.15
CA LYS A 36 16.01 -54.54 31.44
C LYS A 36 15.01 -54.97 32.51
N SER A 37 13.78 -55.29 32.10
CA SER A 37 12.78 -55.80 33.04
C SER A 37 13.18 -57.14 33.71
N LEU A 38 14.15 -57.91 33.16
CA LEU A 38 14.64 -59.17 33.78
C LEU A 38 15.48 -58.90 35.02
N ASP A 39 16.12 -57.73 35.09
CA ASP A 39 17.06 -57.36 36.14
C ASP A 39 16.34 -56.75 37.37
N GLY A 40 15.01 -56.87 37.43
CA GLY A 40 14.21 -56.66 38.65
C GLY A 40 13.51 -55.31 38.82
N SER A 41 13.48 -54.42 37.82
CA SER A 41 13.08 -53.01 38.04
C SER A 41 11.72 -52.55 37.51
N LEU A 42 10.81 -53.42 37.03
CA LEU A 42 9.48 -53.01 36.54
C LEU A 42 8.37 -53.98 36.98
N PRO A 43 7.41 -53.54 37.82
CA PRO A 43 6.25 -54.34 38.21
C PRO A 43 5.17 -54.32 37.12
N GLU A 44 4.28 -55.31 37.15
CA GLU A 44 3.07 -55.51 36.33
C GLU A 44 3.23 -56.26 34.98
N ASN A 45 2.63 -57.45 34.93
CA ASN A 45 2.56 -58.31 33.75
C ASN A 45 1.73 -57.71 32.59
N ARG A 46 0.93 -56.66 32.83
CA ARG A 46 0.09 -56.00 31.82
C ARG A 46 0.91 -55.16 30.84
N HIS A 47 1.96 -54.48 31.31
CA HIS A 47 2.85 -53.68 30.45
C HIS A 47 3.65 -54.56 29.47
N LYS A 48 3.95 -55.79 29.87
CA LYS A 48 4.79 -56.74 29.14
C LYS A 48 4.10 -57.31 27.89
N GLN A 49 2.81 -57.64 27.98
CA GLN A 49 2.00 -58.07 26.84
C GLN A 49 1.88 -56.97 25.78
N VAL A 50 1.64 -55.72 26.20
CA VAL A 50 1.55 -54.56 25.31
C VAL A 50 2.84 -54.31 24.54
N VAL A 51 4.01 -54.47 25.18
CA VAL A 51 5.31 -54.31 24.52
C VAL A 51 5.56 -55.41 23.47
N THR A 52 5.10 -56.64 23.71
CA THR A 52 5.23 -57.75 22.74
C THR A 52 4.27 -57.63 21.56
N GLU A 53 3.02 -57.25 21.78
CA GLU A 53 2.07 -56.97 20.70
C GLU A 53 2.58 -55.80 19.82
N SER A 54 3.15 -54.78 20.46
CA SER A 54 3.81 -53.66 19.77
C SER A 54 5.05 -54.09 18.97
N LEU A 55 5.84 -55.05 19.48
CA LEU A 55 7.02 -55.58 18.81
C LEU A 55 6.63 -56.39 17.55
N LEU A 56 5.60 -57.23 17.65
CA LEU A 56 5.08 -58.01 16.53
C LEU A 56 4.45 -57.11 15.47
N SER A 57 3.70 -56.08 15.88
CA SER A 57 3.17 -55.06 14.98
C SER A 57 4.28 -54.32 14.24
N ALA A 58 5.33 -53.86 14.95
CA ALA A 58 6.47 -53.18 14.35
C ALA A 58 7.23 -54.07 13.34
N SER A 59 7.33 -55.38 13.61
CA SER A 59 7.92 -56.36 12.69
C SER A 59 7.10 -56.56 11.41
N CYS A 60 5.78 -56.66 11.51
CA CYS A 60 4.89 -56.75 10.34
C CYS A 60 4.91 -55.48 9.48
N THR A 61 5.07 -54.32 10.11
CA THR A 61 5.21 -53.05 9.40
C THR A 61 6.57 -52.94 8.72
N LEU A 62 7.64 -53.40 9.37
CA LEU A 62 8.99 -53.40 8.81
C LEU A 62 9.10 -54.26 7.53
N SER A 63 8.45 -55.43 7.50
CA SER A 63 8.47 -56.30 6.30
C SER A 63 7.83 -55.63 5.07
N ALA A 64 6.73 -54.89 5.26
CA ALA A 64 6.07 -54.15 4.18
C ALA A 64 6.96 -53.02 3.63
N PHE A 65 7.74 -52.36 4.49
CA PHE A 65 8.68 -51.32 4.05
C PHE A 65 9.88 -51.87 3.28
N ILE A 66 10.40 -53.04 3.66
CA ILE A 66 11.46 -53.72 2.90
C ILE A 66 11.00 -54.04 1.48
N GLU A 67 9.77 -54.52 1.31
CA GLU A 67 9.20 -54.78 -0.02
C GLU A 67 8.99 -53.49 -0.83
N SER A 68 8.55 -52.42 -0.17
CA SER A 68 8.38 -51.10 -0.77
C SER A 68 9.70 -50.48 -1.25
N CYS A 69 10.78 -50.59 -0.46
CA CYS A 69 12.11 -50.13 -0.85
C CYS A 69 12.66 -50.92 -2.06
N LYS A 70 12.51 -52.26 -2.07
CA LYS A 70 12.91 -53.11 -3.21
C LYS A 70 12.18 -52.77 -4.51
N ALA A 71 10.92 -52.32 -4.42
CA ALA A 71 10.15 -51.88 -5.58
C ALA A 71 10.59 -50.49 -6.07
N ALA A 72 10.87 -49.55 -5.15
CA ALA A 72 11.34 -48.21 -5.45
C ALA A 72 12.79 -48.17 -6.01
N ASP A 73 13.65 -49.11 -5.59
CA ASP A 73 15.03 -49.24 -6.08
C ASP A 73 15.13 -49.49 -7.60
N LYS A 74 14.09 -50.07 -8.21
CA LYS A 74 14.01 -50.32 -9.66
C LYS A 74 13.70 -49.07 -10.50
N ALA A 75 13.28 -47.98 -9.88
CA ALA A 75 12.78 -46.77 -10.55
C ALA A 75 13.76 -45.57 -10.53
N LEU A 76 14.98 -45.73 -10.00
CA LEU A 76 15.94 -44.62 -9.87
C LEU A 76 16.85 -44.45 -11.08
N SER A 77 17.27 -43.20 -11.29
CA SER A 77 18.36 -42.80 -12.19
C SER A 77 19.73 -43.34 -11.73
N PRO A 78 20.71 -43.53 -12.62
CA PRO A 78 22.09 -43.88 -12.25
C PRO A 78 22.77 -42.89 -11.30
N GLU A 79 22.25 -41.67 -11.20
CA GLU A 79 22.82 -40.58 -10.38
C GLU A 79 22.55 -40.73 -8.87
N ASP A 80 21.64 -41.63 -8.47
CA ASP A 80 21.23 -41.87 -7.08
C ASP A 80 21.92 -43.10 -6.44
N GLU A 81 23.15 -43.42 -6.86
CA GLU A 81 23.92 -44.60 -6.41
C GLU A 81 24.06 -44.68 -4.88
N HIS A 82 24.40 -43.56 -4.23
CA HIS A 82 24.59 -43.51 -2.79
C HIS A 82 23.29 -43.79 -1.98
N LEU A 83 22.12 -43.43 -2.51
CA LEU A 83 20.83 -43.75 -1.88
C LEU A 83 20.50 -45.24 -1.97
N ARG A 84 20.91 -45.92 -3.05
CA ARG A 84 20.77 -47.38 -3.21
C ARG A 84 21.66 -48.13 -2.23
N ASP A 85 22.87 -47.66 -2.00
CA ASP A 85 23.79 -48.26 -1.03
C ASP A 85 23.22 -48.21 0.39
N ILE A 86 22.65 -47.07 0.79
CA ILE A 86 21.99 -46.91 2.08
C ILE A 86 20.74 -47.80 2.17
N SER A 87 19.91 -47.86 1.11
CA SER A 87 18.74 -48.74 1.02
C SER A 87 19.10 -50.21 1.25
N SER A 88 20.12 -50.68 0.53
CA SER A 88 20.61 -52.06 0.58
C SER A 88 21.16 -52.42 1.96
N ALA A 89 22.03 -51.56 2.52
CA ALA A 89 22.62 -51.78 3.83
C ALA A 89 21.57 -51.80 4.96
N CYS A 90 20.63 -50.85 4.94
CA CYS A 90 19.55 -50.82 5.92
C CYS A 90 18.57 -51.99 5.74
N GLY A 91 18.32 -52.41 4.49
CA GLY A 91 17.50 -53.58 4.17
C GLY A 91 18.10 -54.89 4.69
N ALA A 92 19.42 -55.06 4.60
CA ALA A 92 20.11 -56.21 5.17
C ALA A 92 19.96 -56.27 6.70
N ILE A 93 20.18 -55.16 7.39
CA ILE A 93 20.03 -55.07 8.86
C ILE A 93 18.57 -55.34 9.28
N ALA A 94 17.60 -54.79 8.54
CA ALA A 94 16.18 -55.00 8.81
C ALA A 94 15.75 -56.45 8.58
N SER A 95 16.29 -57.11 7.55
CA SER A 95 16.06 -58.54 7.29
C SER A 95 16.65 -59.42 8.40
N ASP A 96 17.89 -59.15 8.80
CA ASP A 96 18.54 -59.87 9.92
C ASP A 96 17.75 -59.73 11.23
N LEU A 97 17.17 -58.55 11.48
CA LEU A 97 16.30 -58.31 12.62
C LEU A 97 14.99 -59.11 12.55
N LEU A 98 14.39 -59.21 11.35
CA LEU A 98 13.15 -59.96 11.14
C LEU A 98 13.37 -61.47 11.25
N ASP A 99 14.42 -62.00 10.63
CA ASP A 99 14.74 -63.44 10.66
C ASP A 99 14.97 -63.91 12.10
N GLU A 100 15.63 -63.09 12.90
CA GLU A 100 15.86 -63.38 14.31
C GLU A 100 14.57 -63.30 15.15
N LEU A 101 13.66 -62.37 14.83
CA LEU A 101 12.33 -62.29 15.46
C LEU A 101 11.43 -63.48 15.07
N GLU A 102 11.49 -63.94 13.83
CA GLU A 102 10.78 -65.13 13.39
C GLU A 102 11.31 -66.39 14.09
N ARG A 103 12.63 -66.49 14.28
CA ARG A 103 13.24 -67.58 15.06
C ARG A 103 12.71 -67.60 16.50
N LEU A 104 12.57 -66.44 17.13
CA LEU A 104 11.98 -66.30 18.46
C LEU A 104 10.50 -66.67 18.50
N ARG A 105 9.75 -66.35 17.44
CA ARG A 105 8.34 -66.75 17.28
C ARG A 105 8.20 -68.27 17.16
N LEU A 106 9.03 -68.92 16.36
CA LEU A 106 9.00 -70.37 16.14
C LEU A 106 9.37 -71.17 17.41
N MET A 107 10.28 -70.65 18.23
CA MET A 107 10.63 -71.26 19.52
C MET A 107 9.51 -71.22 20.56
N SER A 108 8.49 -70.37 20.37
CA SER A 108 7.42 -70.12 21.35
C SER A 108 6.14 -70.91 21.09
N GLY A 109 6.23 -71.99 20.30
CA GLY A 109 5.11 -72.77 19.77
C GLY A 109 3.98 -73.07 20.76
N THR A 110 2.92 -72.24 20.72
CA THR A 110 1.51 -72.51 21.07
C THR A 110 0.72 -71.20 20.99
N LYS A 111 -0.60 -71.27 20.78
CA LYS A 111 -1.52 -70.09 20.70
C LYS A 111 -1.51 -69.18 21.95
N HIS A 112 -0.83 -69.57 23.03
CA HIS A 112 -0.56 -68.74 24.21
C HIS A 112 0.93 -68.83 24.56
N VAL A 113 1.69 -67.80 24.16
CA VAL A 113 3.13 -67.69 24.42
C VAL A 113 3.38 -67.74 25.93
N LYS A 114 4.07 -68.78 26.42
CA LYS A 114 4.57 -68.81 27.80
C LYS A 114 5.63 -67.71 27.95
N TRP A 115 5.27 -66.64 28.64
CA TRP A 115 6.01 -65.39 28.71
C TRP A 115 7.47 -65.53 29.14
N ASP A 116 7.75 -66.42 30.10
CA ASP A 116 9.12 -66.67 30.57
C ASP A 116 10.00 -67.37 29.51
N SER A 117 9.42 -68.19 28.63
CA SER A 117 10.13 -68.87 27.54
C SER A 117 10.51 -67.91 26.40
N PHE A 118 9.59 -67.04 25.98
CA PHE A 118 9.86 -66.01 24.96
C PHE A 118 10.96 -65.05 25.40
N ARG A 119 10.92 -64.67 26.68
CA ARG A 119 11.87 -63.78 27.33
C ARG A 119 13.26 -64.41 27.50
N GLN A 120 13.32 -65.69 27.87
CA GLN A 120 14.56 -66.44 27.97
C GLN A 120 15.19 -66.67 26.58
N ALA A 121 14.35 -66.94 25.57
CA ALA A 121 14.77 -67.01 24.17
C ALA A 121 15.36 -65.67 23.71
N LEU A 122 14.68 -64.53 23.95
CA LEU A 122 15.18 -63.20 23.61
C LEU A 122 16.56 -62.90 24.24
N LYS A 123 16.76 -63.27 25.52
CA LYS A 123 18.04 -63.08 26.22
C LYS A 123 19.18 -63.93 25.64
N THR A 124 18.85 -65.13 25.16
CA THR A 124 19.77 -66.11 24.58
C THR A 124 20.17 -65.73 23.15
N VAL A 125 19.20 -65.21 22.41
CA VAL A 125 19.32 -64.85 20.99
C VAL A 125 19.95 -63.47 20.79
N TRP A 126 19.57 -62.49 21.61
CA TRP A 126 20.10 -61.12 21.57
C TRP A 126 20.88 -60.78 22.83
N GLY A 127 22.20 -60.93 22.75
CA GLY A 127 23.14 -60.41 23.74
C GLY A 127 23.09 -58.87 23.82
N LYS A 128 23.41 -58.32 25.01
CA LYS A 128 23.46 -56.85 25.24
C LYS A 128 24.35 -56.14 24.21
N ALA A 129 25.53 -56.69 23.94
CA ALA A 129 26.48 -56.15 22.96
C ALA A 129 25.91 -56.11 21.53
N LYS A 130 25.17 -57.15 21.10
CA LYS A 130 24.55 -57.20 19.76
C LYS A 130 23.46 -56.12 19.61
N LEU A 131 22.63 -55.90 20.64
CA LEU A 131 21.61 -54.85 20.64
C LEU A 131 22.19 -53.44 20.71
N ASP A 132 23.31 -53.25 21.41
CA ASP A 132 24.01 -51.97 21.48
C ASP A 132 24.68 -51.64 20.14
N LEU A 133 25.30 -52.63 19.49
CA LEU A 133 25.86 -52.48 18.15
C LEU A 133 24.78 -52.13 17.12
N LEU A 134 23.67 -52.88 17.07
CA LEU A 134 22.55 -52.62 16.15
C LEU A 134 21.95 -51.22 16.34
N ALA A 135 21.79 -50.77 17.59
CA ALA A 135 21.31 -49.41 17.87
C ALA A 135 22.28 -48.35 17.34
N HIS A 136 23.58 -48.54 17.55
CA HIS A 136 24.59 -47.60 17.09
C HIS A 136 24.64 -47.52 15.55
N THR A 137 24.64 -48.67 14.88
CA THR A 137 24.67 -48.75 13.41
C THR A 137 23.44 -48.10 12.78
N LEU A 138 22.23 -48.34 13.31
CA LEU A 138 21.00 -47.73 12.81
C LEU A 138 20.98 -46.21 12.99
N GLU A 139 21.48 -45.70 14.12
CA GLU A 139 21.56 -44.25 14.36
C GLU A 139 22.58 -43.58 13.43
N MET A 140 23.65 -44.29 13.07
CA MET A 140 24.65 -43.80 12.12
C MET A 140 24.03 -43.61 10.72
N TYR A 141 23.29 -44.61 10.22
CA TYR A 141 22.59 -44.51 8.93
C TYR A 141 21.46 -43.46 8.93
N ARG A 142 20.78 -43.26 10.08
CA ARG A 142 19.81 -42.16 10.23
C ARG A 142 20.45 -40.80 9.96
N ASN A 143 21.64 -40.58 10.52
CA ASN A 143 22.37 -39.32 10.37
C ASN A 143 22.90 -39.13 8.94
N GLU A 144 23.34 -40.21 8.30
CA GLU A 144 23.79 -40.19 6.90
C GLU A 144 22.65 -39.83 5.94
N LEU A 145 21.48 -40.47 6.09
CA LEU A 145 20.28 -40.15 5.30
C LEU A 145 19.83 -38.69 5.47
N LYS A 146 19.91 -38.16 6.69
CA LYS A 146 19.57 -36.77 7.01
C LYS A 146 20.47 -35.79 6.26
N THR A 147 21.77 -36.06 6.20
CA THR A 147 22.74 -35.23 5.47
C THR A 147 22.48 -35.25 3.97
N VAL A 148 22.21 -36.42 3.39
CA VAL A 148 21.92 -36.56 1.95
C VAL A 148 20.65 -35.78 1.56
N LEU A 149 19.58 -35.87 2.36
CA LEU A 149 18.36 -35.09 2.15
C LEU A 149 18.61 -33.58 2.26
N GLN A 150 19.39 -33.15 3.25
CA GLN A 150 19.70 -31.74 3.46
C GLN A 150 20.47 -31.13 2.28
N ILE A 151 21.46 -31.85 1.73
CA ILE A 151 22.21 -31.41 0.54
C ILE A 151 21.31 -31.34 -0.70
N SER A 152 20.41 -32.32 -0.88
CA SER A 152 19.48 -32.35 -2.02
C SER A 152 18.48 -31.18 -1.98
N ILE A 153 17.96 -30.84 -0.79
CA ILE A 153 17.05 -29.70 -0.60
C ILE A 153 17.78 -28.37 -0.86
N LEU A 154 19.01 -28.20 -0.34
CA LEU A 154 19.80 -26.98 -0.54
C LEU A 154 20.10 -26.72 -2.03
N LYS A 155 20.48 -27.76 -2.78
CA LYS A 155 20.69 -27.65 -4.24
C LYS A 155 19.42 -27.24 -5.01
N ARG A 156 18.23 -27.63 -4.53
CA ARG A 156 16.95 -27.27 -5.17
C ARG A 156 16.50 -25.85 -4.84
N LEU A 157 16.81 -25.33 -3.66
CA LEU A 157 16.56 -23.93 -3.30
C LEU A 157 17.35 -22.98 -4.22
N ASP A 158 18.62 -23.31 -4.49
CA ASP A 158 19.52 -22.51 -5.33
C ASP A 158 19.03 -22.40 -6.80
N VAL A 159 18.49 -23.50 -7.35
CA VAL A 159 17.90 -23.52 -8.71
C VAL A 159 16.59 -22.74 -8.78
N SER A 160 15.77 -22.77 -7.72
CA SER A 160 14.53 -21.98 -7.65
C SER A 160 14.82 -20.49 -7.57
N ASP A 161 15.80 -20.06 -6.79
CA ASP A 161 16.23 -18.65 -6.72
C ASP A 161 16.75 -18.16 -8.07
N SER A 162 17.53 -18.99 -8.77
CA SER A 162 18.01 -18.68 -10.12
C SER A 162 16.86 -18.47 -11.13
N ARG A 163 15.78 -19.25 -11.03
CA ARG A 163 14.57 -19.11 -11.87
C ARG A 163 13.76 -17.87 -11.50
N LEU A 164 13.67 -17.53 -10.22
CA LEU A 164 13.00 -16.31 -9.75
C LEU A 164 13.71 -15.06 -10.29
N ILE A 165 15.04 -15.04 -10.28
CA ILE A 165 15.84 -13.95 -10.87
C ILE A 165 15.59 -13.84 -12.38
N GLY A 166 15.53 -14.96 -13.11
CA GLY A 166 15.23 -14.96 -14.55
C GLY A 166 13.81 -14.48 -14.89
N LEU A 167 12.82 -14.85 -14.06
CA LEU A 167 11.44 -14.36 -14.19
C LEU A 167 11.35 -12.86 -13.93
N ASP A 168 12.01 -12.35 -12.89
CA ASP A 168 12.07 -10.91 -12.59
C ASP A 168 12.69 -10.11 -13.74
N GLN A 169 13.81 -10.58 -14.30
CA GLN A 169 14.43 -9.97 -15.47
C GLN A 169 13.51 -9.96 -16.70
N THR A 170 12.76 -11.05 -16.91
CA THR A 170 11.78 -11.15 -18.01
C THR A 170 10.61 -10.18 -17.79
N SER A 171 10.06 -10.12 -16.58
CA SER A 171 9.01 -9.17 -16.20
C SER A 171 9.45 -7.72 -16.36
N GLN A 172 10.68 -7.37 -15.96
CA GLN A 172 11.25 -6.04 -16.16
C GLN A 172 11.43 -5.70 -17.65
N SER A 173 11.76 -6.69 -18.48
CA SER A 173 11.92 -6.50 -19.92
C SER A 173 10.57 -6.23 -20.61
N ILE A 174 9.54 -7.00 -20.25
CA ILE A 174 8.15 -6.80 -20.72
C ILE A 174 7.63 -5.42 -20.27
N LEU A 175 7.89 -5.01 -19.03
CA LEU A 175 7.51 -3.68 -18.54
C LEU A 175 8.16 -2.56 -19.36
N LYS A 176 9.45 -2.67 -19.68
CA LYS A 176 10.17 -1.71 -20.53
C LYS A 176 9.59 -1.65 -21.95
N GLU A 177 9.30 -2.79 -22.57
CA GLU A 177 8.66 -2.84 -23.89
C GLU A 177 7.27 -2.22 -23.88
N THR A 178 6.46 -2.54 -22.87
CA THR A 178 5.11 -1.98 -22.70
C THR A 178 5.15 -0.46 -22.51
N GLN A 179 6.12 0.04 -21.73
CA GLN A 179 6.37 1.48 -21.57
C GLN A 179 6.79 2.14 -22.88
N ALA A 180 7.65 1.50 -23.67
CA ALA A 180 8.06 2.01 -24.98
C ALA A 180 6.88 2.05 -25.98
N SER A 181 6.04 1.02 -26.01
CA SER A 181 4.81 1.01 -26.82
C SER A 181 3.81 2.08 -26.36
N ARG A 182 3.66 2.29 -25.04
CA ARG A 182 2.84 3.38 -24.49
C ARG A 182 3.37 4.75 -24.95
N LYS A 183 4.67 4.97 -24.84
CA LYS A 183 5.32 6.22 -25.27
C LYS A 183 5.12 6.47 -26.77
N LEU A 184 5.29 5.46 -27.61
CA LEU A 184 5.02 5.57 -29.04
C LEU A 184 3.55 5.92 -29.34
N SER A 185 2.62 5.37 -28.58
CA SER A 185 1.20 5.71 -28.68
C SER A 185 0.92 7.14 -28.23
N GLU A 186 1.57 7.61 -27.18
CA GLU A 186 1.49 9.00 -26.71
C GLU A 186 2.08 9.95 -27.76
N ASP A 187 3.25 9.65 -28.32
CA ASP A 187 3.89 10.45 -29.39
C ASP A 187 3.01 10.53 -30.64
N ASN A 188 2.43 9.40 -31.07
CA ASN A 188 1.49 9.37 -32.20
C ASN A 188 0.22 10.18 -31.92
N PHE A 189 -0.30 10.12 -30.68
CA PHE A 189 -1.43 10.93 -30.25
C PHE A 189 -1.07 12.43 -30.26
N MET A 190 0.14 12.80 -29.83
CA MET A 190 0.63 14.18 -29.86
C MET A 190 0.72 14.75 -31.28
N VAL A 191 1.21 13.97 -32.25
CA VAL A 191 1.23 14.39 -33.67
C VAL A 191 -0.20 14.62 -34.18
N LEU A 192 -1.14 13.77 -33.77
CA LEU A 192 -2.56 13.90 -34.10
C LEU A 192 -3.18 15.14 -33.44
N LEU A 193 -2.82 15.45 -32.19
CA LEU A 193 -3.24 16.65 -31.48
C LEU A 193 -2.72 17.93 -32.10
N GLU A 194 -1.44 17.97 -32.49
CA GLU A 194 -0.88 19.11 -33.23
C GLU A 194 -1.62 19.31 -34.57
N SER A 195 -2.01 18.22 -35.21
CA SER A 195 -2.81 18.25 -36.43
C SER A 195 -4.22 18.79 -36.20
N PHE A 196 -4.90 18.42 -35.11
CA PHE A 196 -6.19 18.99 -34.69
C PHE A 196 -6.08 20.45 -34.24
N ARG A 197 -5.00 20.84 -33.56
CA ARG A 197 -4.71 22.22 -33.15
C ARG A 197 -4.59 23.15 -34.36
N ARG A 198 -3.94 22.70 -35.44
CA ARG A 198 -3.85 23.47 -36.70
C ARG A 198 -5.21 23.75 -37.34
N LEU A 199 -6.24 22.97 -37.01
CA LEU A 199 -7.59 23.11 -37.54
C LEU A 199 -8.51 24.00 -36.67
N HIS A 200 -8.04 24.62 -35.57
CA HIS A 200 -8.87 25.43 -34.65
C HIS A 200 -10.12 24.71 -34.13
N VAL A 201 -10.06 23.39 -33.95
CA VAL A 201 -11.13 22.61 -33.31
C VAL A 201 -10.64 22.18 -31.93
N SER A 202 -11.14 22.84 -30.88
CA SER A 202 -10.99 22.34 -29.51
C SER A 202 -11.56 20.92 -29.47
N PRO A 203 -10.81 19.89 -29.05
CA PRO A 203 -11.24 18.49 -29.24
C PRO A 203 -12.40 18.04 -28.34
N SER A 204 -13.06 18.95 -27.63
CA SER A 204 -14.32 18.70 -26.94
C SER A 204 -15.20 19.95 -27.00
N GLY A 205 -16.49 19.77 -27.33
CA GLY A 205 -17.50 20.84 -27.33
C GLY A 205 -17.85 21.38 -25.93
N ALA A 206 -16.97 21.19 -24.94
CA ALA A 206 -17.15 21.64 -23.57
C ALA A 206 -16.71 23.11 -23.47
N ASN A 207 -17.64 24.01 -23.74
CA ASN A 207 -17.47 25.42 -23.40
C ASN A 207 -17.71 25.63 -21.91
N TYR A 208 -17.14 26.70 -21.37
CA TYR A 208 -17.43 27.16 -20.02
C TYR A 208 -18.01 28.57 -20.09
N SER A 209 -19.02 28.83 -19.27
CA SER A 209 -19.61 30.15 -19.11
C SER A 209 -19.65 30.55 -17.64
N PRO A 210 -19.51 31.84 -17.33
CA PRO A 210 -19.59 32.32 -15.94
C PRO A 210 -21.03 32.36 -15.46
N VAL A 211 -21.27 31.76 -14.30
CA VAL A 211 -22.52 31.87 -13.54
C VAL A 211 -22.43 32.92 -12.44
N SER A 212 -21.22 33.35 -12.09
CA SER A 212 -20.96 34.45 -11.16
C SER A 212 -19.70 35.22 -11.57
N ARG A 213 -19.75 36.55 -11.49
CA ARG A 213 -18.62 37.45 -11.71
C ARG A 213 -18.63 38.54 -10.64
N GLN A 214 -17.85 38.33 -9.59
CA GLN A 214 -17.59 39.34 -8.57
C GLN A 214 -16.26 40.04 -8.87
N VAL A 215 -16.24 41.37 -8.76
CA VAL A 215 -15.06 42.19 -9.04
C VAL A 215 -14.69 43.15 -7.91
N GLU A 216 -15.49 43.17 -6.83
CA GLU A 216 -15.26 44.02 -5.64
C GLU A 216 -15.16 43.18 -4.36
N GLY A 217 -14.75 41.93 -4.49
CA GLY A 217 -14.76 40.95 -3.42
C GLY A 217 -16.03 40.08 -3.40
N VAL A 218 -16.18 39.25 -2.39
CA VAL A 218 -17.29 38.29 -2.27
C VAL A 218 -17.83 38.26 -0.84
N GLY A 219 -19.15 38.40 -0.69
CA GLY A 219 -19.83 38.37 0.61
C GLY A 219 -19.31 39.40 1.63
N GLY A 220 -18.87 40.57 1.17
CA GLY A 220 -18.31 41.64 1.99
C GLY A 220 -16.81 41.54 2.27
N TYR A 221 -16.15 40.44 1.87
CA TYR A 221 -14.70 40.30 1.92
C TYR A 221 -14.07 40.86 0.64
N ASP A 222 -13.16 41.83 0.74
CA ASP A 222 -12.74 42.66 -0.41
C ASP A 222 -11.85 41.96 -1.45
N LEU A 223 -11.14 40.87 -1.09
CA LEU A 223 -10.15 40.17 -1.92
C LEU A 223 -9.04 41.08 -2.52
N ARG A 224 -8.73 42.20 -1.85
CA ARG A 224 -7.76 43.20 -2.32
C ARG A 224 -6.34 43.01 -1.80
N SER A 225 -6.07 42.00 -0.99
CA SER A 225 -4.72 41.65 -0.57
C SER A 225 -4.18 40.48 -1.38
N SER A 226 -2.90 40.53 -1.73
CA SER A 226 -2.20 39.40 -2.34
C SER A 226 -2.06 38.20 -1.39
N LEU A 227 -2.30 38.39 -0.10
CA LEU A 227 -2.31 37.36 0.94
C LEU A 227 -3.65 36.61 1.01
N ASP A 228 -4.68 37.06 0.31
CA ASP A 228 -6.01 36.48 0.44
C ASP A 228 -6.09 35.04 -0.08
N HIS A 229 -6.73 34.19 0.72
CA HIS A 229 -6.94 32.79 0.42
C HIS A 229 -8.42 32.42 0.53
N ILE A 230 -8.84 31.45 -0.28
CA ILE A 230 -10.20 30.90 -0.27
C ILE A 230 -10.12 29.37 -0.25
N THR A 231 -10.94 28.74 0.58
CA THR A 231 -11.22 27.30 0.56
C THR A 231 -12.72 27.04 0.74
N THR A 232 -13.19 25.82 0.48
CA THR A 232 -14.59 25.41 0.66
C THR A 232 -14.81 24.78 2.03
N PHE A 233 -16.05 24.82 2.52
CA PHE A 233 -16.40 24.31 3.85
C PHE A 233 -17.87 23.86 3.90
N ASP A 234 -18.15 22.81 4.68
CA ASP A 234 -19.52 22.37 5.01
C ASP A 234 -19.96 22.97 6.34
N TYR A 235 -20.36 24.24 6.30
CA TYR A 235 -20.77 24.98 7.50
C TYR A 235 -22.02 24.42 8.16
N ASP A 236 -22.94 23.86 7.37
CA ASP A 236 -24.26 23.39 7.81
C ASP A 236 -24.27 21.90 8.23
N HIS A 237 -23.13 21.21 8.15
CA HIS A 237 -22.98 19.79 8.50
C HIS A 237 -23.88 18.87 7.68
N ILE A 238 -24.05 19.14 6.38
CA ILE A 238 -24.96 18.39 5.50
C ILE A 238 -24.24 17.65 4.35
N GLY A 239 -22.92 17.61 4.36
CA GLY A 239 -22.07 16.97 3.35
C GLY A 239 -21.91 17.82 2.08
N LYS A 240 -22.07 19.14 2.17
CA LYS A 240 -22.02 20.05 1.01
C LYS A 240 -20.95 21.11 1.20
N LEU A 241 -20.03 21.20 0.24
CA LEU A 241 -18.94 22.18 0.22
C LEU A 241 -19.37 23.48 -0.47
N ASP A 242 -20.48 24.05 -0.02
CA ASP A 242 -21.20 25.17 -0.63
C ASP A 242 -20.96 26.51 0.07
N HIS A 243 -20.21 26.51 1.18
CA HIS A 243 -19.70 27.72 1.83
C HIS A 243 -18.24 27.97 1.44
N LEU A 244 -17.85 29.24 1.44
CA LEU A 244 -16.46 29.66 1.24
C LEU A 244 -15.89 30.21 2.54
N VAL A 245 -14.67 29.80 2.87
CA VAL A 245 -13.86 30.39 3.93
C VAL A 245 -12.82 31.27 3.26
N LEU A 246 -12.91 32.58 3.47
CA LEU A 246 -11.97 33.58 3.00
C LEU A 246 -11.14 34.07 4.16
N TYR A 247 -9.82 34.15 4.01
CA TYR A 247 -8.96 34.61 5.10
C TYR A 247 -7.70 35.33 4.62
N ARG A 248 -7.20 36.24 5.47
CA ARG A 248 -5.96 36.99 5.29
C ARG A 248 -4.98 36.63 6.39
N PRO A 249 -4.03 35.71 6.14
CA PRO A 249 -3.01 35.38 7.11
C PRO A 249 -2.15 36.62 7.40
N GLY A 250 -1.82 36.85 8.67
CA GLY A 250 -1.07 38.02 9.12
C GLY A 250 -1.93 39.21 9.55
N HIS A 251 -3.25 39.14 9.38
CA HIS A 251 -4.15 40.28 9.60
C HIS A 251 -5.37 39.95 10.47
N GLY A 252 -5.53 38.70 10.90
CA GLY A 252 -6.67 38.27 11.72
C GLY A 252 -8.02 38.25 11.01
N ALA A 253 -8.04 38.49 9.69
CA ALA A 253 -9.27 38.54 8.90
C ALA A 253 -9.71 37.16 8.45
N ILE A 254 -10.99 36.84 8.66
CA ILE A 254 -11.62 35.62 8.18
C ILE A 254 -13.14 35.81 8.05
N PHE A 255 -13.67 35.45 6.89
CA PHE A 255 -15.10 35.42 6.60
C PHE A 255 -15.48 34.01 6.20
N ILE A 256 -16.64 33.55 6.68
CA ILE A 256 -17.32 32.37 6.13
C ILE A 256 -18.57 32.88 5.45
N VAL A 257 -18.69 32.65 4.16
CA VAL A 257 -19.81 33.14 3.34
C VAL A 257 -20.61 31.98 2.78
N ARG A 258 -21.93 32.10 2.87
CA ARG A 258 -22.90 31.21 2.26
C ARG A 258 -23.27 31.73 0.88
N ASN A 259 -23.39 30.84 -0.10
CA ASN A 259 -23.98 31.15 -1.40
C ASN A 259 -25.49 30.82 -1.41
N ASN A 260 -26.33 31.82 -1.62
CA ASN A 260 -27.76 31.64 -1.88
C ASN A 260 -28.10 32.12 -3.29
N ASN A 261 -28.02 31.23 -4.28
CA ASN A 261 -28.33 31.56 -5.69
C ASN A 261 -27.57 32.79 -6.20
N ASN A 262 -26.23 32.78 -6.12
CA ASN A 262 -25.33 33.88 -6.49
C ASN A 262 -25.27 35.05 -5.51
N ASN A 263 -26.06 35.03 -4.44
CA ASN A 263 -25.97 36.01 -3.37
C ASN A 263 -25.07 35.46 -2.26
N PHE A 264 -23.82 35.92 -2.21
CA PHE A 264 -22.88 35.56 -1.15
C PHE A 264 -23.10 36.43 0.08
N THR A 265 -23.37 35.80 1.23
CA THR A 265 -23.64 36.50 2.49
C THR A 265 -22.81 35.92 3.63
N PRO A 266 -22.19 36.75 4.49
CA PRO A 266 -21.38 36.25 5.59
C PRO A 266 -22.25 35.60 6.67
N VAL A 267 -21.86 34.41 7.11
CA VAL A 267 -22.38 33.73 8.30
C VAL A 267 -21.41 33.82 9.49
N TYR A 268 -20.14 34.15 9.20
CA TYR A 268 -19.12 34.55 10.17
C TYR A 268 -18.24 35.61 9.51
N ALA A 269 -17.84 36.66 10.24
CA ALA A 269 -16.98 37.70 9.69
C ALA A 269 -16.10 38.35 10.77
N GLN A 270 -14.81 38.41 10.48
CA GLN A 270 -13.79 39.18 11.18
C GLN A 270 -12.99 39.92 10.11
N ALA A 271 -13.06 41.25 10.12
CA ALA A 271 -12.33 42.10 9.19
C ALA A 271 -10.84 42.18 9.54
N ASP A 272 -10.07 42.92 8.75
CA ASP A 272 -8.67 43.22 9.06
C ASP A 272 -8.50 43.81 10.46
N GLY A 273 -7.50 43.31 11.19
CA GLY A 273 -7.31 43.62 12.61
C GLY A 273 -8.23 42.80 13.53
N GLY A 274 -8.99 41.86 12.99
CA GLY A 274 -9.87 40.96 13.72
C GLY A 274 -9.11 39.99 14.64
N SER A 275 -9.86 39.29 15.48
CA SER A 275 -9.30 38.31 16.44
C SER A 275 -9.22 36.89 15.90
N GLY A 276 -9.38 36.69 14.58
CA GLY A 276 -9.40 35.38 13.95
C GLY A 276 -10.66 34.55 14.30
N ILE A 277 -10.51 33.24 14.53
CA ILE A 277 -11.65 32.31 14.69
C ILE A 277 -11.39 31.25 15.75
N GLY A 278 -12.37 31.03 16.65
CA GLY A 278 -12.31 29.99 17.67
C GLY A 278 -11.09 30.04 18.60
N GLY A 279 -10.47 31.21 18.76
CA GLY A 279 -9.24 31.42 19.53
C GLY A 279 -7.94 31.39 18.72
N TYR A 280 -7.99 30.97 17.45
CA TYR A 280 -6.87 31.06 16.52
C TYR A 280 -6.81 32.46 15.90
N ASP A 281 -5.72 33.19 16.14
CA ASP A 281 -5.64 34.63 15.88
C ASP A 281 -5.56 35.04 14.39
N LEU A 282 -5.05 34.18 13.50
CA LEU A 282 -4.73 34.48 12.09
C LEU A 282 -3.77 35.68 11.90
N GLN A 283 -2.94 35.98 12.90
CA GLN A 283 -2.03 37.13 12.91
C GLN A 283 -0.65 36.81 12.32
N ASP A 284 -0.40 35.59 11.83
CA ASP A 284 0.85 35.22 11.18
C ASP A 284 0.64 34.98 9.68
N SER A 285 1.51 35.54 8.84
CA SER A 285 1.42 35.41 7.38
C SER A 285 1.58 33.98 6.87
N ARG A 286 2.03 33.05 7.72
CA ARG A 286 2.16 31.63 7.41
C ARG A 286 0.89 30.84 7.67
N ASP A 287 -0.14 31.44 8.27
CA ASP A 287 -1.36 30.74 8.66
C ASP A 287 -2.11 30.13 7.47
N ARG A 288 -2.58 28.90 7.63
CA ARG A 288 -3.28 28.13 6.59
C ARG A 288 -4.51 27.45 7.14
N ILE A 289 -5.55 27.34 6.30
CA ILE A 289 -6.84 26.74 6.67
C ILE A 289 -7.28 25.75 5.60
N PHE A 290 -7.82 24.61 6.01
CA PHE A 290 -8.56 23.68 5.15
C PHE A 290 -9.69 22.98 5.92
N ALA A 291 -10.69 22.50 5.20
CA ALA A 291 -11.78 21.74 5.80
C ALA A 291 -11.37 20.29 6.08
N PHE A 292 -11.86 19.71 7.17
CA PHE A 292 -11.47 18.40 7.67
C PHE A 292 -12.66 17.65 8.29
N ASP A 293 -12.70 16.31 8.17
CA ASP A 293 -13.71 15.47 8.82
C ASP A 293 -13.18 14.90 10.13
N TYR A 294 -13.08 15.75 11.15
CA TYR A 294 -12.56 15.34 12.47
C TYR A 294 -13.41 14.26 13.14
N SER A 295 -14.71 14.22 12.83
CA SER A 295 -15.70 13.37 13.52
C SER A 295 -15.98 12.05 12.81
N HIS A 296 -15.28 11.76 11.70
CA HIS A 296 -15.48 10.57 10.86
C HIS A 296 -16.93 10.45 10.33
N SER A 297 -17.56 11.58 10.03
CA SER A 297 -18.96 11.67 9.62
C SER A 297 -19.18 11.54 8.11
N GLY A 298 -18.10 11.65 7.32
CA GLY A 298 -18.14 11.86 5.87
C GLY A 298 -18.35 13.31 5.46
N LYS A 299 -18.21 14.27 6.39
CA LYS A 299 -18.48 15.69 6.17
C LYS A 299 -17.26 16.52 6.51
N LEU A 300 -16.92 17.46 5.64
CA LEU A 300 -15.80 18.37 5.83
C LEU A 300 -16.26 19.63 6.59
N ASP A 301 -16.69 19.41 7.83
CA ASP A 301 -17.43 20.37 8.66
C ASP A 301 -16.63 20.87 9.89
N HIS A 302 -15.34 20.50 9.96
CA HIS A 302 -14.36 21.11 10.86
C HIS A 302 -13.33 21.91 10.08
N LEU A 303 -12.75 22.93 10.72
CA LEU A 303 -11.63 23.70 10.15
C LEU A 303 -10.32 23.27 10.80
N ALA A 304 -9.37 22.82 10.00
CA ALA A 304 -8.00 22.61 10.43
C ALA A 304 -7.17 23.87 10.10
N LEU A 305 -6.53 24.44 11.11
CA LEU A 305 -5.69 25.63 11.00
C LEU A 305 -4.27 25.31 11.47
N TYR A 306 -3.25 25.74 10.74
CA TYR A 306 -1.86 25.52 11.14
C TYR A 306 -0.94 26.65 10.72
N ARG A 307 0.17 26.78 11.45
CA ARG A 307 1.23 27.76 11.21
C ARG A 307 2.57 27.04 11.01
N PRO A 308 2.96 26.77 9.76
CA PRO A 308 4.26 26.16 9.44
C PRO A 308 5.42 26.89 10.11
N GLY A 309 6.35 26.14 10.68
CA GLY A 309 7.54 26.71 11.31
C GLY A 309 7.40 27.03 12.79
N THR A 310 6.29 26.64 13.42
CA THR A 310 6.02 27.00 14.83
C THR A 310 5.47 25.86 15.68
N GLY A 311 5.08 24.74 15.07
CA GLY A 311 4.39 23.65 15.76
C GLY A 311 2.92 23.93 16.11
N THR A 312 2.34 25.03 15.63
CA THR A 312 0.93 25.41 15.89
C THR A 312 -0.01 24.61 14.98
N MET A 313 -1.01 23.95 15.57
CA MET A 313 -2.10 23.25 14.86
C MET A 313 -3.37 23.31 15.71
N TRP A 314 -4.47 23.72 15.11
CA TRP A 314 -5.79 23.77 15.73
C TRP A 314 -6.80 23.05 14.84
N ILE A 315 -7.78 22.41 15.45
CA ILE A 315 -8.96 21.88 14.74
C ILE A 315 -10.17 22.46 15.45
N LEU A 316 -11.01 23.15 14.69
CA LEU A 316 -12.19 23.84 15.19
C LEU A 316 -13.46 23.10 14.75
N GLU A 317 -14.34 22.85 15.70
CA GLU A 317 -15.73 22.45 15.44
C GLU A 317 -16.60 23.71 15.30
N ASN A 318 -17.57 23.68 14.38
CA ASN A 318 -18.65 24.65 14.33
C ASN A 318 -19.84 24.14 15.14
N LYS A 319 -20.30 24.91 16.13
CA LYS A 319 -21.54 24.64 16.87
C LYS A 319 -22.46 25.84 16.73
N CYS A 320 -23.37 25.76 15.76
CA CYS A 320 -24.38 26.80 15.49
C CYS A 320 -23.75 28.19 15.27
N GLY A 321 -22.63 28.26 14.56
CA GLY A 321 -21.89 29.49 14.25
C GLY A 321 -20.87 29.91 15.32
N VAL A 322 -20.77 29.16 16.42
CA VAL A 322 -19.71 29.34 17.42
C VAL A 322 -18.62 28.30 17.15
N PHE A 323 -17.41 28.77 16.87
CA PHE A 323 -16.25 27.92 16.63
C PHE A 323 -15.49 27.63 17.92
N ASN A 324 -15.27 26.36 18.23
CA ASN A 324 -14.55 25.91 19.41
C ASN A 324 -13.41 24.98 19.01
N ALA A 325 -12.28 25.05 19.71
CA ALA A 325 -11.17 24.13 19.46
C ALA A 325 -11.47 22.75 20.05
N VAL A 326 -11.47 21.72 19.20
CA VAL A 326 -11.47 20.30 19.61
C VAL A 326 -10.05 19.73 19.69
N TYR A 327 -9.10 20.41 19.04
CA TYR A 327 -7.67 20.21 19.20
C TYR A 327 -6.98 21.58 19.13
N ALA A 328 -5.99 21.83 19.99
CA ALA A 328 -5.23 23.07 19.97
C ALA A 328 -3.79 22.89 20.45
N GLN A 329 -2.85 23.43 19.68
CA GLN A 329 -1.44 23.60 20.03
C GLN A 329 -1.07 25.05 19.76
N GLY A 330 -0.54 25.73 20.78
CA GLY A 330 -0.22 27.16 20.72
C GLY A 330 0.94 27.49 19.80
N SER A 331 1.42 28.74 19.88
CA SER A 331 2.58 29.24 19.15
C SER A 331 3.64 29.77 20.14
N PRO A 332 4.77 29.06 20.37
CA PRO A 332 5.13 27.78 19.76
C PRO A 332 4.29 26.61 20.28
N GLY A 333 4.14 25.58 19.45
CA GLY A 333 3.42 24.35 19.76
C GLY A 333 4.32 23.14 19.57
N ALA A 334 3.85 21.96 20.00
CA ALA A 334 4.60 20.70 19.85
C ALA A 334 4.27 19.95 18.54
N GLY A 335 3.43 20.54 17.67
CA GLY A 335 2.92 19.87 16.48
C GLY A 335 1.76 18.91 16.78
N ILE A 336 1.57 17.88 15.97
CA ILE A 336 0.40 16.97 16.06
C ILE A 336 0.80 15.53 15.76
N GLY A 337 0.36 14.60 16.61
CA GLY A 337 0.59 13.16 16.45
C GLY A 337 2.05 12.75 16.27
N GLY A 338 2.99 13.52 16.81
CA GLY A 338 4.44 13.32 16.70
C GLY A 338 5.12 14.09 15.56
N TYR A 339 4.36 14.68 14.62
CA TYR A 339 4.89 15.58 13.60
C TYR A 339 5.06 16.98 14.17
N ASP A 340 6.27 17.53 14.16
CA ASP A 340 6.63 18.76 14.88
C ASP A 340 6.05 20.08 14.32
N LEU A 341 5.68 20.12 13.04
CA LEU A 341 5.27 21.34 12.31
C LEU A 341 6.27 22.52 12.45
N ALA A 342 7.55 22.19 12.68
CA ALA A 342 8.61 23.15 13.00
C ALA A 342 9.29 23.75 11.78
N SER A 343 8.93 23.34 10.55
CA SER A 343 9.47 23.89 9.31
C SER A 343 8.45 24.79 8.61
N SER A 344 8.90 25.93 8.08
CA SER A 344 8.08 26.80 7.22
C SER A 344 7.68 26.12 5.90
N ALA A 345 8.37 25.04 5.52
CA ALA A 345 8.03 24.24 4.36
C ALA A 345 6.86 23.28 4.61
N ASP A 346 6.44 23.09 5.86
CA ASP A 346 5.40 22.11 6.21
C ASP A 346 4.06 22.42 5.55
N ARG A 347 3.40 21.35 5.09
CA ARG A 347 2.10 21.39 4.41
C ARG A 347 1.22 20.28 4.95
N ALA A 348 -0.09 20.51 4.92
CA ALA A 348 -1.08 19.53 5.35
C ALA A 348 -2.33 19.54 4.47
N PHE A 349 -2.99 18.37 4.39
CA PHE A 349 -4.29 18.19 3.73
C PHE A 349 -5.04 16.99 4.32
N ALA A 350 -6.36 16.94 4.11
CA ALA A 350 -7.22 15.84 4.53
C ALA A 350 -7.16 14.67 3.54
N PHE A 351 -7.25 13.42 4.02
CA PHE A 351 -7.10 12.21 3.20
C PHE A 351 -7.98 11.06 3.70
N ASP A 352 -8.41 10.17 2.80
CA ASP A 352 -9.12 8.93 3.13
C ASP A 352 -8.16 7.74 3.13
N TYR A 353 -7.44 7.56 4.24
CA TYR A 353 -6.46 6.47 4.35
C TYR A 353 -7.12 5.09 4.39
N THR A 354 -8.37 4.99 4.86
CA THR A 354 -9.04 3.71 5.13
C THR A 354 -9.99 3.27 4.03
N HIS A 355 -10.07 4.02 2.92
CA HIS A 355 -10.99 3.76 1.80
C HIS A 355 -12.46 3.79 2.24
N SER A 356 -12.81 4.70 3.15
CA SER A 356 -14.11 4.83 3.78
C SER A 356 -15.05 5.82 3.08
N GLY A 357 -14.53 6.66 2.19
CA GLY A 357 -15.18 7.83 1.63
C GLY A 357 -15.07 9.07 2.52
N LYS A 358 -14.27 9.02 3.58
CA LYS A 358 -14.15 10.08 4.59
C LYS A 358 -12.75 10.66 4.59
N LEU A 359 -12.66 11.98 4.50
CA LEU A 359 -11.40 12.72 4.55
C LEU A 359 -11.03 13.02 6.02
N ASP A 360 -10.87 11.96 6.79
CA ASP A 360 -10.75 11.97 8.25
C ASP A 360 -9.33 11.63 8.76
N HIS A 361 -8.38 11.43 7.84
CA HIS A 361 -6.95 11.34 8.16
C HIS A 361 -6.22 12.62 7.76
N LEU A 362 -5.20 12.97 8.53
CA LEU A 362 -4.40 14.16 8.31
C LEU A 362 -3.05 13.79 7.68
N VAL A 363 -2.79 14.24 6.47
CA VAL A 363 -1.47 14.11 5.85
C VAL A 363 -0.66 15.36 6.16
N LEU A 364 0.57 15.20 6.66
CA LEU A 364 1.56 16.25 6.82
C LEU A 364 2.82 15.90 6.04
N TYR A 365 3.39 16.84 5.32
CA TYR A 365 4.61 16.61 4.55
C TYR A 365 5.51 17.84 4.46
N ARG A 366 6.81 17.59 4.26
CA ARG A 366 7.85 18.62 4.16
C ARG A 366 8.61 18.47 2.84
N PRO A 367 8.19 19.20 1.79
CA PRO A 367 8.93 19.28 0.53
C PRO A 367 10.40 19.62 0.75
N GLY A 368 11.29 18.97 0.01
CA GLY A 368 12.73 19.19 0.11
C GLY A 368 13.46 18.27 1.09
N THR A 369 12.74 17.44 1.85
CA THR A 369 13.34 16.62 2.92
C THR A 369 12.92 15.16 2.92
N GLY A 370 11.97 14.77 2.06
CA GLY A 370 11.45 13.40 2.03
C GLY A 370 10.53 13.02 3.18
N THR A 371 10.13 13.97 4.03
CA THR A 371 9.23 13.72 5.17
C THR A 371 7.77 13.71 4.73
N MET A 372 7.04 12.64 5.08
CA MET A 372 5.58 12.57 5.00
C MET A 372 5.04 11.69 6.13
N TRP A 373 3.99 12.16 6.79
CA TRP A 373 3.27 11.45 7.84
C TRP A 373 1.79 11.45 7.48
N ILE A 374 1.10 10.36 7.83
CA ILE A 374 -0.35 10.26 7.76
C ILE A 374 -0.82 9.91 9.16
N LEU A 375 -1.67 10.75 9.72
CA LEU A 375 -2.17 10.63 11.08
C LEU A 375 -3.64 10.19 11.05
N GLU A 376 -3.95 9.22 11.90
CA GLU A 376 -5.31 8.83 12.25
C GLU A 376 -5.72 9.57 13.52
N ASN A 377 -6.96 10.05 13.57
CA ASN A 377 -7.59 10.56 14.77
C ASN A 377 -8.36 9.43 15.47
N LYS A 378 -8.05 9.16 16.74
CA LYS A 378 -8.86 8.30 17.60
C LYS A 378 -9.28 9.07 18.84
N CYS A 379 -10.54 9.50 18.87
CA CYS A 379 -11.11 10.22 20.01
C CYS A 379 -10.31 11.47 20.41
N GLY A 380 -9.79 12.22 19.44
CA GLY A 380 -8.99 13.43 19.63
C GLY A 380 -7.50 13.19 19.84
N VAL A 381 -7.07 11.92 19.89
CA VAL A 381 -5.66 11.56 19.91
C VAL A 381 -5.20 11.24 18.49
N PHE A 382 -4.26 12.02 17.97
CA PHE A 382 -3.66 11.78 16.66
C PHE A 382 -2.45 10.86 16.79
N THR A 383 -2.40 9.81 15.95
CA THR A 383 -1.28 8.86 15.88
C THR A 383 -0.89 8.59 14.45
N ALA A 384 0.40 8.46 14.17
CA ALA A 384 0.88 8.14 12.84
C ALA A 384 0.52 6.70 12.44
N VAL A 385 -0.16 6.55 11.31
CA VAL A 385 -0.38 5.27 10.60
C VAL A 385 0.61 5.08 9.46
N TYR A 386 1.26 6.16 9.04
CA TYR A 386 2.43 6.18 8.16
C TYR A 386 3.36 7.31 8.61
N ALA A 387 4.67 7.08 8.63
CA ALA A 387 5.65 8.10 9.02
C ALA A 387 7.00 7.89 8.32
N GLN A 388 7.55 8.98 7.80
CA GLN A 388 8.91 9.10 7.29
C GLN A 388 9.61 10.27 7.99
N GLY A 389 10.85 10.06 8.43
CA GLY A 389 11.61 11.06 9.19
C GLY A 389 11.97 12.32 8.40
N SER A 390 12.78 13.18 9.00
CA SER A 390 13.39 14.35 8.35
C SER A 390 14.91 14.30 8.57
N PRO A 391 15.72 13.88 7.58
CA PRO A 391 15.32 13.47 6.23
C PRO A 391 14.56 12.13 6.20
N GLY A 392 13.70 11.97 5.21
CA GLY A 392 12.91 10.76 4.96
C GLY A 392 13.13 10.24 3.54
N ALA A 393 12.63 9.05 3.25
CA ALA A 393 12.77 8.44 1.91
C ALA A 393 11.63 8.85 0.95
N GLY A 394 10.71 9.71 1.38
CA GLY A 394 9.48 10.01 0.65
C GLY A 394 8.46 8.87 0.76
N ILE A 395 7.51 8.79 -0.18
CA ILE A 395 6.36 7.86 -0.11
C ILE A 395 6.16 7.13 -1.45
N GLY A 396 5.97 5.81 -1.38
CA GLY A 396 5.69 4.96 -2.55
C GLY A 396 6.69 5.11 -3.71
N GLY A 397 7.95 5.43 -3.40
CA GLY A 397 9.03 5.67 -4.37
C GLY A 397 9.21 7.13 -4.81
N TYR A 398 8.26 8.03 -4.50
CA TYR A 398 8.42 9.46 -4.73
C TYR A 398 9.21 10.09 -3.59
N ASP A 399 10.38 10.66 -3.89
CA ASP A 399 11.37 11.07 -2.88
C ASP A 399 10.99 12.27 -2.00
N LEU A 400 10.03 13.12 -2.42
CA LEU A 400 9.71 14.40 -1.76
C LEU A 400 10.95 15.30 -1.52
N GLY A 401 11.97 15.14 -2.36
CA GLY A 401 13.29 15.74 -2.21
C GLY A 401 13.39 17.19 -2.70
N SER A 402 12.34 17.74 -3.31
CA SER A 402 12.35 19.12 -3.83
C SER A 402 11.39 20.04 -3.07
N PRO A 403 11.78 21.29 -2.79
CA PRO A 403 10.89 22.29 -2.19
C PRO A 403 9.68 22.63 -3.09
N ALA A 404 9.76 22.30 -4.38
CA ALA A 404 8.66 22.48 -5.32
C ALA A 404 7.54 21.45 -5.15
N ASP A 405 7.79 20.34 -4.44
CA ASP A 405 6.88 19.20 -4.39
C ASP A 405 5.52 19.56 -3.78
N ARG A 406 4.46 19.03 -4.42
CA ARG A 406 3.07 19.26 -4.06
C ARG A 406 2.32 17.95 -4.00
N ALA A 407 1.38 17.83 -3.07
CA ALA A 407 0.54 16.65 -2.91
C ALA A 407 -0.92 17.02 -2.61
N PHE A 408 -1.85 16.17 -3.03
CA PHE A 408 -3.28 16.26 -2.69
C PHE A 408 -3.96 14.90 -2.81
N ALA A 409 -5.12 14.76 -2.15
CA ALA A 409 -5.97 13.57 -2.21
C ALA A 409 -6.77 13.52 -3.52
N PHE A 410 -6.96 12.33 -4.08
CA PHE A 410 -7.62 12.13 -5.37
C PHE A 410 -8.41 10.82 -5.38
N ASP A 411 -9.57 10.82 -6.04
CA ASP A 411 -10.34 9.60 -6.29
C ASP A 411 -10.03 9.07 -7.69
N CYS A 412 -8.88 8.42 -7.84
CA CYS A 412 -8.45 7.89 -9.14
C CYS A 412 -9.36 6.76 -9.66
N SER A 413 -10.11 6.14 -8.75
CA SER A 413 -10.96 4.97 -9.00
C SER A 413 -12.41 5.29 -9.33
N SER A 414 -12.81 6.57 -9.24
CA SER A 414 -14.20 7.01 -9.33
C SER A 414 -15.13 6.23 -8.39
N SER A 415 -14.71 6.05 -7.13
CA SER A 415 -15.45 5.27 -6.14
C SER A 415 -16.15 6.11 -5.06
N GLY A 416 -16.03 7.44 -5.13
CA GLY A 416 -16.41 8.38 -4.09
C GLY A 416 -15.41 8.47 -2.94
N LYS A 417 -14.18 7.98 -3.15
CA LYS A 417 -13.16 7.83 -2.10
C LYS A 417 -11.87 8.52 -2.54
N PRO A 418 -11.52 9.68 -1.98
CA PRO A 418 -10.25 10.33 -2.28
C PRO A 418 -9.08 9.68 -1.53
N ASP A 419 -8.82 8.42 -1.86
CA ASP A 419 -7.91 7.48 -1.19
C ASP A 419 -6.60 7.23 -1.96
N HIS A 420 -6.40 7.97 -3.06
CA HIS A 420 -5.13 8.04 -3.79
C HIS A 420 -4.42 9.37 -3.48
N ILE A 421 -3.09 9.37 -3.55
CA ILE A 421 -2.28 10.59 -3.39
C ILE A 421 -1.65 10.94 -4.73
N VAL A 422 -1.93 12.14 -5.23
CA VAL A 422 -1.21 12.72 -6.36
C VAL A 422 -0.02 13.49 -5.81
N LEU A 423 1.19 13.20 -6.28
CA LEU A 423 2.40 13.97 -6.02
C LEU A 423 2.97 14.52 -7.32
N TYR A 424 3.31 15.80 -7.37
CA TYR A 424 3.90 16.40 -8.57
C TYR A 424 4.94 17.48 -8.24
N ARG A 425 5.89 17.64 -9.16
CA ARG A 425 7.00 18.61 -9.08
C ARG A 425 6.94 19.57 -10.26
N PRO A 426 6.30 20.74 -10.09
CA PRO A 426 6.32 21.81 -11.08
C PRO A 426 7.74 22.15 -11.53
N GLY A 427 7.92 22.44 -12.82
CA GLY A 427 9.22 22.73 -13.42
C GLY A 427 9.92 21.50 -14.01
N THR A 428 9.64 20.30 -13.51
CA THR A 428 10.38 19.08 -13.92
C THR A 428 9.57 18.13 -14.78
N GLY A 429 8.24 18.23 -14.76
CA GLY A 429 7.34 17.26 -15.38
C GLY A 429 7.09 15.98 -14.61
N THR A 430 7.60 15.87 -13.38
CA THR A 430 7.42 14.68 -12.53
C THR A 430 6.02 14.67 -11.93
N ILE A 431 5.28 13.57 -12.11
CA ILE A 431 3.99 13.34 -11.44
C ILE A 431 3.75 11.86 -11.18
N TRP A 432 3.30 11.54 -9.97
CA TRP A 432 3.01 10.20 -9.49
C TRP A 432 1.61 10.17 -8.89
N ILE A 433 0.89 9.08 -9.10
CA ILE A 433 -0.39 8.80 -8.44
C ILE A 433 -0.21 7.50 -7.69
N LEU A 434 -0.30 7.58 -6.36
CA LEU A 434 -0.09 6.46 -5.47
C LEU A 434 -1.44 5.88 -5.02
N GLN A 435 -1.58 4.56 -5.12
CA GLN A 435 -2.62 3.82 -4.41
C GLN A 435 -2.11 3.46 -3.02
N ASN A 436 -3.01 3.45 -2.04
CA ASN A 436 -2.75 2.86 -0.73
C ASN A 436 -3.31 1.43 -0.68
N ARG A 437 -2.51 0.45 -0.27
CA ARG A 437 -2.99 -0.90 0.04
C ARG A 437 -2.61 -1.26 1.47
N ARG A 438 -3.48 -0.92 2.42
CA ARG A 438 -3.29 -1.21 3.86
C ARG A 438 -1.99 -0.63 4.42
N GLY A 439 -1.62 0.58 4.01
CA GLY A 439 -0.41 1.29 4.40
C GLY A 439 0.78 1.10 3.47
N ASP A 440 0.68 0.18 2.51
CA ASP A 440 1.67 0.04 1.44
C ASP A 440 1.30 0.97 0.27
N PHE A 441 2.09 2.03 0.08
CA PHE A 441 1.89 2.99 -0.99
C PHE A 441 2.69 2.57 -2.23
N SER A 442 2.02 2.48 -3.37
CA SER A 442 2.64 2.09 -4.64
C SER A 442 2.10 2.92 -5.80
N PRO A 443 2.93 3.25 -6.81
CA PRO A 443 2.47 4.05 -7.94
C PRO A 443 1.56 3.23 -8.86
N ILE A 444 0.41 3.79 -9.20
CA ILE A 444 -0.44 3.32 -10.31
C ILE A 444 -0.22 4.14 -11.58
N TYR A 445 0.37 5.32 -11.44
CA TYR A 445 0.90 6.14 -12.51
C TYR A 445 2.17 6.82 -12.01
N HIS A 446 3.22 6.89 -12.82
CA HIS A 446 4.41 7.69 -12.50
C HIS A 446 5.19 8.09 -13.75
N THR A 447 5.79 9.28 -13.68
CA THR A 447 6.87 9.72 -14.56
C THR A 447 8.06 10.16 -13.67
N GLY A 448 9.28 9.71 -14.00
CA GLY A 448 10.49 10.00 -13.22
C GLY A 448 10.90 11.48 -13.28
N ASP A 449 11.98 11.87 -12.59
CA ASP A 449 12.53 13.24 -12.64
C ASP A 449 13.77 13.29 -13.55
N PRO A 450 13.75 14.00 -14.70
CA PRO A 450 12.65 14.79 -15.24
C PRO A 450 11.56 13.94 -15.90
N GLY A 451 10.31 14.38 -15.76
CA GLY A 451 9.14 13.64 -16.21
C GLY A 451 8.52 14.20 -17.49
N SER A 452 7.61 13.43 -18.07
CA SER A 452 6.84 13.82 -19.26
C SER A 452 5.45 14.38 -18.92
N GLY A 453 5.15 14.61 -17.64
CA GLY A 453 3.84 15.05 -17.18
C GLY A 453 2.79 13.94 -17.21
N ILE A 454 1.54 14.29 -17.50
CA ILE A 454 0.39 13.36 -17.52
C ILE A 454 -0.66 13.80 -18.55
N GLY A 455 -1.21 12.84 -19.30
CA GLY A 455 -2.32 13.07 -20.24
C GLY A 455 -2.09 14.21 -21.26
N GLY A 456 -0.83 14.45 -21.62
CA GLY A 456 -0.42 15.53 -22.52
C GLY A 456 -0.04 16.84 -21.83
N TYR A 457 -0.30 17.03 -20.53
CA TYR A 457 0.12 18.19 -19.76
C TYR A 457 1.51 17.97 -19.14
N PHE A 458 2.53 18.76 -19.53
CA PHE A 458 3.93 18.40 -19.25
C PHE A 458 4.47 18.84 -17.88
N ILE A 459 3.78 19.73 -17.15
CA ILE A 459 4.18 20.21 -15.81
C ILE A 459 5.62 20.78 -15.77
N LYS A 460 6.05 21.44 -16.86
CA LYS A 460 7.40 21.99 -17.05
C LYS A 460 7.57 23.41 -16.55
N SER A 461 6.50 24.10 -16.17
CA SER A 461 6.59 25.42 -15.55
C SER A 461 6.57 25.30 -14.03
N PRO A 462 7.37 26.09 -13.29
CA PRO A 462 7.28 26.16 -11.83
C PRO A 462 5.91 26.68 -11.34
N ASP A 463 5.17 27.39 -12.20
CA ASP A 463 3.86 27.95 -11.88
C ASP A 463 2.72 26.95 -12.04
N ASP A 464 2.95 25.79 -12.67
CA ASP A 464 1.93 24.77 -12.89
C ASP A 464 1.29 24.33 -11.57
N LYS A 465 -0.04 24.31 -11.54
CA LYS A 465 -0.88 23.91 -10.39
C LYS A 465 -1.86 22.84 -10.82
N ALA A 466 -2.27 22.01 -9.86
CA ALA A 466 -3.21 20.92 -10.07
C ALA A 466 -4.17 20.75 -8.88
N PHE A 467 -5.37 20.27 -9.15
CA PHE A 467 -6.36 19.87 -8.15
C PHE A 467 -7.30 18.78 -8.68
N ALA A 468 -7.95 18.05 -7.77
CA ALA A 468 -8.99 17.08 -8.09
C ALA A 468 -10.33 17.79 -8.39
N PHE A 469 -11.06 17.34 -9.40
CA PHE A 469 -12.28 18.02 -9.88
C PHE A 469 -13.38 17.03 -10.27
N ASP A 470 -14.64 17.38 -9.97
CA ASP A 470 -15.84 16.63 -10.38
C ASP A 470 -16.36 17.16 -11.72
N PHE A 471 -15.64 16.86 -12.81
CA PHE A 471 -15.94 17.40 -14.14
C PHE A 471 -17.31 16.95 -14.67
N ASN A 472 -17.71 15.72 -14.38
CA ASN A 472 -18.93 15.12 -14.90
C ASN A 472 -20.15 15.34 -13.98
N GLY A 473 -19.97 15.89 -12.78
CA GLY A 473 -21.04 16.11 -11.82
C GLY A 473 -21.55 14.81 -11.21
N SER A 474 -20.68 13.83 -11.02
CA SER A 474 -20.98 12.55 -10.38
C SER A 474 -21.04 12.65 -8.85
N GLY A 475 -20.47 13.72 -8.27
CA GLY A 475 -20.17 13.82 -6.83
C GLY A 475 -18.80 13.26 -6.46
N MET A 476 -18.01 12.84 -7.45
CA MET A 476 -16.67 12.27 -7.26
C MET A 476 -15.65 13.21 -7.89
N ALA A 477 -14.62 13.60 -7.13
CA ALA A 477 -13.53 14.43 -7.64
C ALA A 477 -12.47 13.55 -8.34
N ASP A 478 -12.87 12.93 -9.45
CA ASP A 478 -12.15 11.87 -10.17
C ASP A 478 -11.46 12.34 -11.46
N HIS A 479 -11.53 13.64 -11.76
CA HIS A 479 -10.76 14.28 -12.83
C HIS A 479 -9.60 15.10 -12.26
N LEU A 480 -8.54 15.27 -13.05
CA LEU A 480 -7.42 16.14 -12.70
C LEU A 480 -7.51 17.44 -13.49
N ALA A 481 -7.62 18.57 -12.80
CA ALA A 481 -7.51 19.88 -13.41
C ALA A 481 -6.07 20.39 -13.26
N PHE A 482 -5.47 20.85 -14.35
CA PHE A 482 -4.16 21.49 -14.40
C PHE A 482 -4.29 22.91 -14.94
N TYR A 483 -3.56 23.85 -14.36
CA TYR A 483 -3.55 25.22 -14.84
C TYR A 483 -2.22 25.92 -14.59
N ARG A 484 -1.91 26.88 -15.45
CA ARG A 484 -0.73 27.75 -15.35
C ARG A 484 -1.15 29.20 -15.17
N PRO A 485 -1.21 29.70 -13.93
CA PRO A 485 -1.47 31.12 -13.68
C PRO A 485 -0.35 31.96 -14.28
N GLY A 486 -0.68 33.09 -14.91
CA GLY A 486 0.28 33.93 -15.63
C GLY A 486 0.38 33.61 -17.13
N ALA A 487 -0.09 32.43 -17.56
CA ALA A 487 0.05 31.95 -18.93
C ALA A 487 -1.28 31.58 -19.60
N GLY A 488 -2.42 31.70 -18.91
CA GLY A 488 -3.72 31.47 -19.54
C GLY A 488 -4.03 30.00 -19.89
N THR A 489 -3.26 29.03 -19.38
CA THR A 489 -3.39 27.61 -19.72
C THR A 489 -4.28 26.89 -18.70
N PHE A 490 -5.23 26.09 -19.17
CA PHE A 490 -6.13 25.29 -18.35
C PHE A 490 -6.53 23.98 -19.03
N TRP A 491 -6.31 22.84 -18.36
CA TRP A 491 -6.55 21.50 -18.88
C TRP A 491 -7.31 20.68 -17.84
N ILE A 492 -8.19 19.79 -18.28
CA ILE A 492 -8.89 18.81 -17.43
C ILE A 492 -8.66 17.44 -18.02
N LEU A 493 -8.21 16.48 -17.21
CA LEU A 493 -7.91 15.11 -17.60
C LEU A 493 -8.90 14.15 -16.95
N GLU A 494 -9.36 13.17 -17.73
CA GLU A 494 -10.06 11.99 -17.24
C GLU A 494 -9.10 10.79 -17.19
N ASN A 495 -9.35 9.88 -16.24
CA ASN A 495 -8.68 8.59 -16.18
C ASN A 495 -9.61 7.50 -16.75
N ILE A 496 -9.18 6.82 -17.81
CA ILE A 496 -9.88 5.65 -18.33
C ILE A 496 -8.93 4.47 -18.28
N GLN A 497 -9.23 3.57 -17.34
CA GLN A 497 -8.49 2.31 -17.17
C GLN A 497 -6.97 2.51 -17.02
N GLY A 498 -6.53 3.57 -16.34
CA GLY A 498 -5.12 3.90 -16.10
C GLY A 498 -4.47 4.75 -17.21
N VAL A 499 -5.24 5.12 -18.24
CA VAL A 499 -4.82 6.04 -19.29
C VAL A 499 -5.46 7.40 -19.04
N PHE A 500 -4.62 8.40 -18.79
CA PHE A 500 -5.06 9.79 -18.64
C PHE A 500 -5.12 10.46 -20.01
N ARG A 501 -6.23 11.13 -20.29
CA ARG A 501 -6.41 11.95 -21.49
C ARG A 501 -7.20 13.20 -21.15
N PHE A 502 -6.94 14.28 -21.88
CA PHE A 502 -7.68 15.52 -21.64
C PHE A 502 -9.12 15.41 -22.16
N VAL A 503 -10.06 15.95 -21.38
CA VAL A 503 -11.46 16.20 -21.75
C VAL A 503 -11.74 17.68 -21.96
N PHE A 504 -10.82 18.53 -21.56
CA PHE A 504 -10.77 19.96 -21.87
C PHE A 504 -9.31 20.39 -21.93
N ALA A 505 -8.96 21.23 -22.90
CA ALA A 505 -7.60 21.73 -23.08
C ALA A 505 -7.62 23.13 -23.70
N GLU A 506 -6.98 24.07 -23.03
CA GLU A 506 -6.80 25.45 -23.48
C GLU A 506 -5.39 25.94 -23.11
N GLY A 507 -4.70 26.61 -24.04
CA GLY A 507 -3.28 26.97 -23.91
C GLY A 507 -2.28 25.81 -24.10
N ASN A 508 -0.98 26.13 -24.05
CA ASN A 508 0.09 25.15 -24.28
C ASN A 508 0.42 24.34 -23.00
N PRO A 509 0.40 23.00 -23.08
CA PRO A 509 0.61 22.12 -21.93
C PRO A 509 2.01 22.14 -21.30
N GLY A 510 3.05 22.75 -21.89
CA GLY A 510 4.33 22.83 -21.17
C GLY A 510 5.59 23.19 -21.93
N THR A 511 5.60 24.34 -22.58
CA THR A 511 6.82 25.10 -22.86
C THR A 511 6.73 26.50 -22.27
N GLU A 512 7.82 27.00 -21.68
CA GLU A 512 7.91 28.39 -21.22
C GLU A 512 7.69 29.34 -22.41
N GLY A 513 6.88 30.40 -22.20
CA GLY A 513 6.70 31.48 -23.18
C GLY A 513 5.38 31.48 -23.97
N ASP A 514 4.51 30.48 -23.81
CA ASP A 514 3.25 30.40 -24.56
C ASP A 514 2.03 30.86 -23.75
N SER A 515 1.12 31.58 -24.43
CA SER A 515 -0.13 32.09 -23.88
C SER A 515 -1.33 31.24 -24.31
N GLY A 516 -2.20 30.91 -23.35
CA GLY A 516 -3.57 30.46 -23.58
C GLY A 516 -4.58 31.59 -23.39
N GLY A 517 -5.83 31.37 -23.82
CA GLY A 517 -6.91 32.35 -23.70
C GLY A 517 -7.62 32.37 -22.33
N GLY A 518 -7.19 31.55 -21.38
CA GLY A 518 -7.90 31.34 -20.12
C GLY A 518 -9.11 30.41 -20.30
N ILE A 519 -10.13 30.52 -19.45
CA ILE A 519 -11.30 29.61 -19.51
C ILE A 519 -12.59 30.38 -19.20
N GLY A 520 -13.62 30.21 -20.03
CA GLY A 520 -14.93 30.86 -19.87
C GLY A 520 -14.90 32.38 -19.69
N GLY A 521 -13.90 33.03 -20.31
CA GLY A 521 -13.66 34.47 -20.23
C GLY A 521 -12.81 34.92 -19.03
N TYR A 522 -12.39 34.02 -18.14
CA TYR A 522 -11.38 34.30 -17.12
C TYR A 522 -9.99 34.07 -17.70
N ASP A 523 -9.17 35.13 -17.80
CA ASP A 523 -7.94 35.13 -18.62
C ASP A 523 -6.80 34.22 -18.12
N LEU A 524 -6.73 33.93 -16.81
CA LEU A 524 -5.62 33.21 -16.16
C LEU A 524 -4.20 33.82 -16.42
N LEU A 525 -4.12 35.11 -16.75
CA LEU A 525 -2.87 35.80 -17.10
C LEU A 525 -2.15 36.42 -15.89
N SER A 526 -2.65 36.24 -14.67
CA SER A 526 -1.94 36.65 -13.46
C SER A 526 -1.34 35.45 -12.74
N SER A 527 -0.08 35.52 -12.32
CA SER A 527 0.56 34.49 -11.48
C SER A 527 -0.12 34.34 -10.10
N ALA A 528 -0.90 35.35 -9.69
CA ALA A 528 -1.71 35.31 -8.49
C ALA A 528 -2.96 34.43 -8.64
N ASP A 529 -3.39 34.09 -9.87
CA ASP A 529 -4.63 33.37 -10.11
C ASP A 529 -4.66 32.01 -9.40
N ARG A 530 -5.82 31.69 -8.83
CA ARG A 530 -6.11 30.46 -8.10
C ARG A 530 -7.44 29.88 -8.59
N ALA A 531 -7.53 28.55 -8.59
CA ALA A 531 -8.72 27.82 -9.02
C ALA A 531 -8.99 26.62 -8.09
N PHE A 532 -10.26 26.26 -7.92
CA PHE A 532 -10.70 25.07 -7.19
C PHE A 532 -12.11 24.64 -7.63
N GLY A 533 -12.47 23.38 -7.36
CA GLY A 533 -13.83 22.87 -7.54
C GLY A 533 -14.77 23.34 -6.43
N PHE A 534 -15.99 23.75 -6.77
CA PHE A 534 -16.94 24.34 -5.84
C PHE A 534 -18.35 23.78 -6.02
N ASP A 535 -19.02 23.41 -4.93
CA ASP A 535 -20.43 23.01 -4.93
C ASP A 535 -21.34 24.25 -4.90
N TYR A 536 -21.26 25.04 -5.96
CA TYR A 536 -21.94 26.32 -6.08
C TYR A 536 -23.46 26.23 -5.86
N THR A 537 -24.09 25.10 -6.23
CA THR A 537 -25.55 24.93 -6.13
C THR A 537 -25.98 24.22 -4.85
N GLY A 538 -25.07 23.85 -3.94
CA GLY A 538 -25.40 23.05 -2.76
C GLY A 538 -26.03 21.71 -3.12
N SER A 539 -25.48 21.04 -4.12
CA SER A 539 -25.96 19.75 -4.63
C SER A 539 -25.20 18.54 -4.09
N GLY A 540 -24.12 18.78 -3.34
CA GLY A 540 -23.12 17.77 -2.97
C GLY A 540 -22.12 17.48 -4.09
N ARG A 541 -22.08 18.30 -5.16
CA ARG A 541 -21.25 18.05 -6.34
C ARG A 541 -20.39 19.27 -6.64
N ALA A 542 -19.08 19.15 -6.46
CA ALA A 542 -18.13 20.24 -6.67
C ALA A 542 -17.78 20.43 -8.17
N ASN A 543 -18.81 20.51 -9.01
CA ASN A 543 -18.71 20.50 -10.47
C ASN A 543 -18.73 21.89 -11.12
N ARG A 544 -18.74 22.95 -10.31
CA ARG A 544 -18.43 24.31 -10.77
C ARG A 544 -17.00 24.65 -10.43
N MET A 545 -16.43 25.56 -11.20
CA MET A 545 -15.05 25.96 -11.01
C MET A 545 -15.00 27.39 -10.51
N ALA A 546 -14.44 27.58 -9.33
CA ALA A 546 -14.22 28.89 -8.75
C ALA A 546 -12.81 29.37 -9.11
N PHE A 547 -12.71 30.63 -9.52
CA PHE A 547 -11.46 31.33 -9.81
C PHE A 547 -11.39 32.59 -8.97
N TYR A 548 -10.21 32.90 -8.44
CA TYR A 548 -9.98 34.18 -7.77
C TYR A 548 -8.58 34.70 -8.01
N ARG A 549 -8.47 36.03 -7.96
CA ARG A 549 -7.21 36.77 -8.07
C ARG A 549 -7.02 37.60 -6.80
N PRO A 550 -6.22 37.11 -5.84
CA PRO A 550 -5.82 37.90 -4.68
C PRO A 550 -5.21 39.23 -5.12
N GLY A 551 -5.57 40.31 -4.46
CA GLY A 551 -5.06 41.65 -4.76
C GLY A 551 -5.98 42.49 -5.67
N THR A 552 -7.00 41.92 -6.30
CA THR A 552 -7.83 42.64 -7.28
C THR A 552 -9.31 42.69 -6.96
N GLY A 553 -9.80 41.92 -5.98
CA GLY A 553 -11.23 41.79 -5.71
C GLY A 553 -11.97 40.81 -6.61
N THR A 554 -11.28 40.08 -7.49
CA THR A 554 -11.91 39.22 -8.50
C THR A 554 -12.23 37.85 -7.93
N PHE A 555 -13.50 37.43 -8.01
CA PHE A 555 -13.97 36.08 -7.75
C PHE A 555 -15.03 35.66 -8.78
N TRP A 556 -14.74 34.62 -9.57
CA TRP A 556 -15.62 34.14 -10.64
C TRP A 556 -16.00 32.69 -10.38
N VAL A 557 -17.20 32.31 -10.79
CA VAL A 557 -17.63 30.91 -10.81
C VAL A 557 -18.05 30.56 -12.24
N LEU A 558 -17.44 29.52 -12.79
CA LEU A 558 -17.70 29.00 -14.12
C LEU A 558 -18.48 27.69 -14.07
N GLN A 559 -19.35 27.51 -15.05
CA GLN A 559 -20.11 26.31 -15.33
C GLN A 559 -19.75 25.79 -16.71
N ARG A 560 -19.68 24.46 -16.85
CA ARG A 560 -19.60 23.81 -18.16
C ARG A 560 -20.93 23.93 -18.90
N ASP A 561 -20.88 24.40 -20.13
CA ASP A 561 -22.01 24.45 -21.05
C ASP A 561 -22.32 23.02 -21.50
N ILE A 562 -23.48 22.50 -21.10
CA ILE A 562 -23.98 21.22 -21.58
C ILE A 562 -24.82 21.53 -22.82
N ASN A 563 -24.20 21.42 -24.00
CA ASN A 563 -24.97 21.42 -25.23
C ASN A 563 -25.81 20.14 -25.23
N ASN A 564 -27.14 20.27 -25.15
CA ASN A 564 -28.06 19.19 -25.47
C ASN A 564 -27.94 18.92 -26.98
N THR A 565 -26.98 18.10 -27.38
CA THR A 565 -26.92 17.50 -28.72
C THR A 565 -27.48 16.10 -28.68
#